data_AF-A0A248LL49-F1
#
_entry.id   AF-A0A248LL49-F1
#
_cell.length_a   1.000
_cell.length_b   1.000
_cell.length_c   1.000
_cell.angle_alpha   90.00
_cell.angle_beta   90.00
_cell.angle_gamma   90.00
#
_symmetry.space_group_name_H-M   'P 1'
#
loop_
_entity.id
_entity.type
_entity.pdbx_description
1 polymer ?
#
loop_
_entity_poly.entity_id
_entity_poly.type
_entity_poly.pdbx_seq_one_letter_code
_entity_poly.pdbx_strand_id
1 'polypeptide(L)'
;MTVLKASFLTPLLLVSALSGCAVMNAQECRTDSPEQLGLEDGSNGYTLARLQSRVQACAKYGVPFNEQAWMQGYRQGLAEFCTPQGGEAAGLSGQPYVPGTCPAASEPDFLAAYRPAYRLYRVQSCYNRWRGGWGWGWGSPWGWGGPPPAFGC
;
A
#
# COMPACT_ATOMS: atom_id res chain seq x y z
N MET A 1 26.69 38.08 41.16
CA MET A 1 27.03 38.61 39.83
C MET A 1 27.03 37.43 38.85
N THR A 2 25.95 37.34 38.07
CA THR A 2 25.68 36.25 37.12
C THR A 2 26.59 36.33 35.91
N VAL A 3 27.11 35.19 35.45
CA VAL A 3 27.74 35.07 34.13
C VAL A 3 26.89 34.11 33.30
N LEU A 4 26.12 34.69 32.39
CA LEU A 4 25.47 34.00 31.27
C LEU A 4 26.53 33.77 30.17
N LYS A 5 26.67 32.54 29.68
CA LYS A 5 27.26 32.33 28.34
C LYS A 5 26.76 31.02 27.69
N ALA A 6 25.86 31.23 26.72
CA ALA A 6 25.54 30.44 25.52
C ALA A 6 25.75 28.91 25.55
N SER A 7 24.67 28.13 25.54
CA SER A 7 24.02 27.66 24.30
C SER A 7 24.95 26.94 23.33
N PHE A 8 25.01 25.61 23.44
CA PHE A 8 25.21 24.69 22.31
C PHE A 8 24.27 23.50 22.48
N LEU A 9 22.96 23.76 22.44
CA LEU A 9 21.97 22.75 22.13
C LEU A 9 21.97 22.59 20.61
N THR A 10 22.78 21.66 20.10
CA THR A 10 22.73 21.24 18.69
C THR A 10 21.37 20.58 18.47
N PRO A 11 20.44 21.18 17.70
CA PRO A 11 19.23 20.47 17.36
C PRO A 11 19.63 19.39 16.36
N LEU A 12 19.46 18.12 16.73
CA LEU A 12 19.46 17.02 15.79
C LEU A 12 18.27 17.28 14.84
N LEU A 13 18.57 17.91 13.72
CA LEU A 13 17.62 18.28 12.70
C LEU A 13 17.17 16.98 12.02
N LEU A 14 16.14 16.35 12.59
CA LEU A 14 15.39 15.27 11.98
C LEU A 14 14.80 15.81 10.67
N VAL A 15 15.49 15.55 9.56
CA VAL A 15 14.91 15.73 8.23
C VAL A 15 13.85 14.64 8.08
N SER A 16 12.65 14.94 8.54
CA SER A 16 11.45 14.21 8.16
C SER A 16 11.23 14.46 6.68
N ALA A 17 11.76 13.59 5.82
CA ALA A 17 11.26 13.47 4.47
C ALA A 17 9.83 12.97 4.59
N LEU A 18 8.87 13.89 4.67
CA LEU A 18 7.49 13.58 4.34
C LEU A 18 7.50 13.23 2.84
N SER A 19 7.71 11.95 2.55
CA SER A 19 7.28 11.38 1.28
C SER A 19 5.76 11.52 1.24
N GLY A 20 5.29 12.64 0.71
CA GLY A 20 3.93 12.71 0.21
C GLY A 20 3.72 11.51 -0.71
N CYS A 21 2.52 10.92 -0.69
CA CYS A 21 2.13 9.87 -1.62
C CYS A 21 1.97 10.45 -3.05
N ALA A 22 3.02 11.10 -3.55
CA ALA A 22 3.13 11.47 -4.94
C ALA A 22 3.36 10.17 -5.73
N VAL A 23 2.50 9.94 -6.73
CA VAL A 23 2.60 8.75 -7.58
C VAL A 23 3.92 8.76 -8.35
N MET A 24 4.37 9.96 -8.78
CA MET A 24 5.69 10.22 -9.34
C MET A 24 6.09 11.69 -9.09
N ASN A 25 7.39 11.94 -8.93
CA ASN A 25 7.99 13.27 -8.94
C ASN A 25 8.67 13.58 -10.29
N ALA A 26 9.17 14.81 -10.45
CA ALA A 26 9.73 15.29 -11.72
C ALA A 26 11.03 14.57 -12.15
N GLN A 27 11.79 14.03 -11.21
CA GLN A 27 13.01 13.27 -11.49
C GLN A 27 12.64 11.86 -11.94
N GLU A 28 11.78 11.18 -11.20
CA GLU A 28 11.26 9.83 -11.51
C GLU A 28 10.65 9.79 -12.92
N CYS A 29 9.88 10.82 -13.30
CA CYS A 29 9.32 10.92 -14.66
C CYS A 29 10.37 10.96 -15.78
N ARG A 30 11.60 11.42 -15.50
CA ARG A 30 12.68 11.54 -16.48
C ARG A 30 13.63 10.35 -16.47
N THR A 31 13.81 9.71 -15.32
CA THR A 31 14.83 8.67 -15.14
C THR A 31 14.28 7.26 -15.13
N ASP A 32 13.05 7.08 -14.66
CA ASP A 32 12.52 5.74 -14.41
C ASP A 32 12.01 5.12 -15.71
N SER A 33 12.27 3.83 -15.88
CA SER A 33 11.78 3.09 -17.03
C SER A 33 10.28 2.84 -16.90
N PRO A 34 9.43 3.30 -17.84
CA PRO A 34 8.00 3.02 -17.79
C PRO A 34 7.70 1.51 -17.82
N GLU A 35 8.51 0.71 -18.52
CA GLU A 35 8.38 -0.75 -18.52
C GLU A 35 8.61 -1.37 -17.14
N GLN A 36 9.65 -0.95 -16.43
CA GLN A 36 9.91 -1.46 -15.08
C GLN A 36 8.82 -1.03 -14.10
N LEU A 37 8.34 0.21 -14.20
CA LEU A 37 7.20 0.69 -13.41
C LEU A 37 5.93 -0.11 -13.70
N GLY A 38 5.73 -0.48 -14.97
CA GLY A 38 4.65 -1.37 -15.39
C GLY A 38 4.76 -2.74 -14.75
N LEU A 39 5.93 -3.36 -14.85
CA LEU A 39 6.24 -4.67 -14.25
C LEU A 39 5.92 -4.68 -12.75
N GLU A 40 6.42 -3.68 -12.02
CA GLU A 40 6.15 -3.52 -10.60
C GLU A 40 4.66 -3.29 -10.32
N ASP A 41 4.00 -2.43 -11.08
CA ASP A 41 2.58 -2.15 -10.85
C ASP A 41 1.71 -3.39 -11.10
N GLY A 42 2.06 -4.19 -12.11
CA GLY A 42 1.38 -5.43 -12.45
C GLY A 42 1.61 -6.53 -11.41
N SER A 43 2.85 -6.70 -10.94
CA SER A 43 3.18 -7.71 -9.91
C SER A 43 2.58 -7.38 -8.54
N ASN A 44 2.31 -6.10 -8.29
CA ASN A 44 1.55 -5.65 -7.12
C ASN A 44 0.03 -5.73 -7.32
N GLY A 45 -0.47 -6.14 -8.49
CA GLY A 45 -1.90 -6.26 -8.76
C GLY A 45 -2.66 -4.92 -8.75
N TYR A 46 -1.99 -3.80 -9.09
CA TYR A 46 -2.68 -2.53 -9.27
C TYR A 46 -3.54 -2.56 -10.53
N THR A 47 -4.62 -1.78 -10.54
CA THR A 47 -5.48 -1.64 -11.71
C THR A 47 -4.86 -0.70 -12.75
N LEU A 48 -5.41 -0.67 -13.96
CA LEU A 48 -5.03 0.28 -15.01
C LEU A 48 -5.22 1.76 -14.62
N ALA A 49 -5.94 2.07 -13.54
CA ALA A 49 -5.99 3.42 -12.99
C ALA A 49 -4.59 3.93 -12.55
N ARG A 50 -3.66 3.00 -12.27
CA ARG A 50 -2.27 3.33 -11.91
C ARG A 50 -1.52 3.98 -13.07
N LEU A 51 -1.71 3.48 -14.30
CA LEU A 51 -1.17 4.11 -15.51
C LEU A 51 -1.62 5.56 -15.64
N GLN A 52 -2.94 5.79 -15.53
CA GLN A 52 -3.51 7.14 -15.61
C GLN A 52 -2.93 8.07 -14.54
N SER A 53 -2.74 7.57 -13.33
CA SER A 53 -2.13 8.33 -12.23
C SER A 53 -0.69 8.74 -12.55
N ARG A 54 0.11 7.85 -13.18
CA ARG A 54 1.49 8.14 -13.60
C ARG A 54 1.54 9.15 -14.75
N VAL A 55 0.71 8.95 -15.78
CA VAL A 55 0.59 9.87 -16.92
C VAL A 55 0.25 11.29 -16.43
N GLN A 56 -0.75 11.42 -15.56
CA GLN A 56 -1.14 12.70 -14.97
C GLN A 56 -0.04 13.32 -14.10
N ALA A 57 0.72 12.50 -13.36
CA ALA A 57 1.83 12.99 -12.55
C ALA A 57 2.95 13.57 -13.42
N CYS A 58 3.35 12.89 -14.49
CA CYS A 58 4.41 13.37 -15.38
C CYS A 58 3.98 14.55 -16.27
N ALA A 59 2.70 14.60 -16.66
CA ALA A 59 2.13 15.73 -17.39
C ALA A 59 2.27 17.06 -16.63
N LYS A 60 2.19 17.05 -15.28
CA LYS A 60 2.40 18.26 -14.44
C LYS A 60 3.79 18.87 -14.60
N TYR A 61 4.76 18.09 -15.06
CA TYR A 61 6.14 18.51 -15.28
C TYR A 61 6.49 18.65 -16.77
N GLY A 62 5.51 18.51 -17.66
CA GLY A 62 5.72 18.56 -19.11
C GLY A 62 6.54 17.38 -19.65
N VAL A 63 6.60 16.26 -18.91
CA VAL A 63 7.35 15.06 -19.31
C VAL A 63 6.37 14.05 -19.91
N PRO A 64 6.53 13.64 -21.19
CA PRO A 64 5.69 12.62 -21.80
C PRO A 64 5.97 11.25 -21.15
N PHE A 65 4.92 10.50 -20.84
CA PHE A 65 5.02 9.15 -20.27
C PHE A 65 4.78 8.10 -21.35
N ASN A 66 5.65 7.10 -21.46
CA ASN A 66 5.51 6.03 -22.45
C ASN A 66 4.55 4.94 -21.93
N GLU A 67 3.26 5.09 -22.27
CA GLU A 67 2.20 4.17 -21.85
C GLU A 67 2.36 2.76 -22.44
N GLN A 68 2.90 2.64 -23.65
CA GLN A 68 3.07 1.34 -24.32
C GLN A 68 4.13 0.49 -23.60
N ALA A 69 5.27 1.10 -23.25
CA ALA A 69 6.32 0.44 -22.48
C ALA A 69 5.79 0.02 -21.09
N TRP A 70 5.02 0.89 -20.42
CA TRP A 70 4.37 0.54 -19.17
C TRP A 70 3.40 -0.64 -19.32
N MET A 71 2.56 -0.64 -20.35
CA MET A 71 1.61 -1.73 -20.61
C MET A 71 2.32 -3.06 -20.88
N GLN A 72 3.49 -3.05 -21.52
CA GLN A 72 4.29 -4.25 -21.75
C GLN A 72 4.78 -4.85 -20.43
N GLY A 73 5.41 -4.04 -19.57
CA GLY A 73 5.84 -4.49 -18.25
C GLY A 73 4.66 -4.92 -17.38
N TYR A 74 3.58 -4.15 -17.39
CA TYR A 74 2.37 -4.43 -16.61
C TYR A 74 1.79 -5.81 -16.90
N ARG A 75 1.72 -6.22 -18.16
CA ARG A 75 1.25 -7.57 -18.51
C ARG A 75 2.19 -8.67 -18.00
N GLN A 76 3.50 -8.42 -17.98
CA GLN A 76 4.47 -9.38 -17.44
C GLN A 76 4.28 -9.53 -15.92
N GLY A 77 4.22 -8.41 -15.19
CA GLY A 77 4.04 -8.44 -13.74
C GLY A 77 2.68 -9.01 -13.33
N LEU A 78 1.64 -8.68 -14.09
CA LEU A 78 0.30 -9.21 -13.84
C LEU A 78 0.23 -10.73 -14.05
N ALA A 79 1.06 -11.31 -14.92
CA ALA A 79 1.16 -12.76 -15.07
C ALA A 79 1.74 -13.44 -13.82
N GLU A 80 2.59 -12.75 -13.04
CA GLU A 80 3.10 -13.24 -11.77
C GLU A 80 2.04 -13.14 -10.65
N PHE A 81 1.33 -12.01 -10.61
CA PHE A 81 0.27 -11.77 -9.62
C PHE A 81 -0.95 -12.68 -9.84
N CYS A 82 -1.38 -12.87 -11.08
CA CYS A 82 -2.60 -13.58 -11.45
C CYS A 82 -2.41 -15.10 -11.54
N THR A 83 -1.86 -15.67 -10.47
CA THR A 83 -1.70 -17.10 -10.24
C THR A 83 -2.46 -17.52 -8.98
N PRO A 84 -2.75 -18.83 -8.77
CA PRO A 84 -3.31 -19.29 -7.50
C PRO A 84 -2.45 -18.86 -6.29
N GLN A 85 -1.13 -18.99 -6.41
CA GLN A 85 -0.18 -18.63 -5.35
C GLN A 85 -0.19 -17.13 -5.08
N GLY A 86 -0.24 -16.29 -6.13
CA GLY A 86 -0.38 -14.85 -6.00
C GLY A 86 -1.70 -14.46 -5.33
N GLY A 87 -2.79 -15.14 -5.67
CA GLY A 87 -4.10 -14.96 -5.04
C GLY A 87 -4.08 -15.30 -3.56
N GLU A 88 -3.52 -16.45 -3.18
CA GLU A 88 -3.35 -16.82 -1.76
C GLU A 88 -2.51 -15.80 -1.00
N ALA A 89 -1.35 -15.40 -1.55
CA ALA A 89 -0.46 -14.42 -0.93
C ALA A 89 -1.14 -13.05 -0.73
N ALA A 90 -1.82 -12.55 -1.77
CA ALA A 90 -2.60 -11.30 -1.69
C ALA A 90 -3.75 -11.40 -0.69
N GLY A 91 -4.40 -12.56 -0.60
CA GLY A 91 -5.46 -12.80 0.39
C GLY A 91 -4.92 -12.76 1.82
N LEU A 92 -3.82 -13.49 2.08
CA LEU A 92 -3.19 -13.57 3.41
C LEU A 92 -2.59 -12.24 3.88
N SER A 93 -2.13 -11.40 2.96
CA SER A 93 -1.64 -10.05 3.27
C SER A 93 -2.76 -9.04 3.53
N GLY A 94 -4.01 -9.40 3.20
CA GLY A 94 -5.15 -8.50 3.30
C GLY A 94 -5.23 -7.47 2.18
N GLN A 95 -4.54 -7.70 1.07
CA GLN A 95 -4.62 -6.84 -0.10
C GLN A 95 -6.02 -6.93 -0.73
N PRO A 96 -6.72 -5.80 -0.96
CA PRO A 96 -8.01 -5.82 -1.64
C PRO A 96 -7.83 -6.16 -3.12
N TYR A 97 -8.77 -6.94 -3.66
CA TYR A 97 -8.82 -7.28 -5.09
C TYR A 97 -9.97 -6.57 -5.81
N VAL A 98 -9.68 -5.97 -6.97
CA VAL A 98 -10.68 -5.38 -7.86
C VAL A 98 -11.00 -6.38 -8.97
N PRO A 99 -12.27 -6.80 -9.15
CA PRO A 99 -12.66 -7.70 -10.24
C PRO A 99 -12.25 -7.16 -11.62
N GLY A 100 -11.76 -8.05 -12.48
CA GLY A 100 -11.25 -7.71 -13.80
C GLY A 100 -9.83 -7.16 -13.82
N THR A 101 -9.13 -7.12 -12.67
CA THR A 101 -7.68 -6.86 -12.65
C THR A 101 -6.91 -7.99 -13.33
N CYS A 102 -7.31 -9.24 -13.08
CA CYS A 102 -6.69 -10.39 -13.72
C CYS A 102 -7.34 -10.71 -15.08
N PRO A 103 -6.59 -11.29 -16.03
CA PRO A 103 -7.18 -11.80 -17.27
C PRO A 103 -8.29 -12.82 -16.98
N ALA A 104 -9.35 -12.80 -17.80
CA ALA A 104 -10.51 -13.67 -17.60
C ALA A 104 -10.17 -15.17 -17.55
N ALA A 105 -9.08 -15.59 -18.21
CA ALA A 105 -8.63 -16.98 -18.22
C ALA A 105 -8.01 -17.44 -16.89
N SER A 106 -7.37 -16.53 -16.13
CA SER A 106 -6.63 -16.86 -14.90
C SER A 106 -7.33 -16.34 -13.63
N GLU A 107 -8.25 -15.39 -13.77
CA GLU A 107 -9.00 -14.80 -12.66
C GLU A 107 -9.80 -15.84 -11.82
N PRO A 108 -10.46 -16.86 -12.40
CA PRO A 108 -11.16 -17.87 -11.60
C PRO A 108 -10.24 -18.62 -10.63
N ASP A 109 -9.07 -19.04 -11.08
CA ASP A 109 -8.09 -19.79 -10.28
C ASP A 109 -7.44 -18.90 -9.22
N PHE A 110 -7.10 -17.66 -9.59
CA PHE A 110 -6.66 -16.64 -8.63
C PHE A 110 -7.70 -16.44 -7.51
N LEU A 111 -8.98 -16.26 -7.87
CA LEU A 111 -10.06 -16.01 -6.92
C LEU A 111 -10.35 -17.23 -6.03
N ALA A 112 -10.18 -18.44 -6.55
CA ALA A 112 -10.34 -19.68 -5.79
C ALA A 112 -9.36 -19.75 -4.61
N ALA A 113 -8.11 -19.27 -4.80
CA ALA A 113 -7.10 -19.19 -3.76
C ALA A 113 -7.23 -17.92 -2.89
N TYR A 114 -7.53 -16.77 -3.50
CA TYR A 114 -7.63 -15.47 -2.82
C TYR A 114 -8.74 -15.41 -1.77
N ARG A 115 -9.96 -15.86 -2.12
CA ARG A 115 -11.14 -15.71 -1.25
C ARG A 115 -10.99 -16.39 0.12
N PRO A 116 -10.58 -17.67 0.24
CA PRO A 116 -10.36 -18.29 1.54
C PRO A 116 -9.20 -17.63 2.30
N ALA A 117 -8.09 -17.30 1.63
CA ALA A 117 -6.95 -16.61 2.24
C ALA A 117 -7.34 -15.24 2.83
N TYR A 118 -8.11 -14.43 2.10
CA TYR A 118 -8.60 -13.14 2.57
C TYR A 118 -9.57 -13.28 3.76
N ARG A 119 -10.39 -14.34 3.79
CA ARG A 119 -11.23 -14.66 4.95
C ARG A 119 -10.39 -14.94 6.20
N LEU A 120 -9.30 -15.71 6.06
CA LEU A 120 -8.37 -15.97 7.16
C LEU A 120 -7.73 -14.68 7.66
N TYR A 121 -7.24 -13.83 6.75
CA TYR A 121 -6.71 -12.51 7.10
C TYR A 121 -7.73 -11.68 7.91
N ARG A 122 -9.00 -11.64 7.49
CA ARG A 122 -10.05 -10.90 8.20
C ARG A 122 -10.29 -11.42 9.61
N VAL A 123 -10.36 -12.74 9.79
CA VAL A 123 -10.51 -13.36 11.12
C VAL A 123 -9.30 -13.08 11.99
N GLN A 124 -8.08 -13.23 11.47
CA GLN A 124 -6.85 -12.95 12.21
C GLN A 124 -6.74 -11.48 12.60
N SER A 125 -7.09 -10.57 11.69
CA SER A 125 -7.08 -9.12 11.93
C SER A 125 -8.10 -8.72 13.00
N CYS A 126 -9.28 -9.34 12.97
CA CYS A 126 -10.29 -9.18 14.02
C CYS A 126 -9.76 -9.64 15.38
N TYR A 127 -9.21 -10.86 15.44
CA TYR A 127 -8.65 -11.43 16.65
C TYR A 127 -7.49 -10.59 17.20
N ASN A 128 -6.59 -10.12 16.34
CA ASN A 128 -5.48 -9.24 16.71
C ASN A 128 -5.97 -7.90 17.26
N ARG A 129 -7.01 -7.32 16.66
CA ARG A 129 -7.64 -6.10 17.15
C ARG A 129 -8.27 -6.30 18.53
N TRP A 130 -8.96 -7.44 18.74
CA TRP A 130 -9.53 -7.81 20.03
C TRP A 130 -8.45 -8.03 21.09
N ARG A 131 -7.38 -8.77 20.76
CA ARG A 131 -6.25 -9.06 21.65
C ARG A 131 -5.40 -7.82 21.95
N GLY A 132 -5.23 -6.93 20.97
CA GLY A 132 -4.41 -5.72 21.06
C GLY A 132 -5.07 -4.56 21.83
N GLY A 133 -6.31 -4.72 22.28
CA GLY A 133 -7.08 -3.75 23.06
C GLY A 133 -6.62 -3.56 24.51
N TRP A 134 -5.31 -3.64 24.80
CA TRP A 134 -4.71 -3.42 26.13
C TRP A 134 -3.55 -2.41 26.07
N GLY A 135 -3.68 -1.35 25.29
CA GLY A 135 -2.72 -0.24 25.23
C GLY A 135 -3.41 1.07 25.60
N TRP A 136 -3.34 1.42 26.90
CA TRP A 136 -3.83 2.65 27.54
C TRP A 136 -5.36 2.83 27.59
N GLY A 137 -5.98 2.54 28.75
CA GLY A 137 -7.31 3.07 29.08
C GLY A 137 -8.34 2.11 29.69
N TRP A 138 -7.97 0.88 30.09
CA TRP A 138 -8.92 -0.05 30.74
C TRP A 138 -8.39 -0.38 32.14
N GLY A 139 -8.98 0.24 33.16
CA GLY A 139 -8.54 0.11 34.56
C GLY A 139 -8.33 1.43 35.33
N SER A 140 -8.70 2.59 34.79
CA SER A 140 -8.76 3.81 35.60
C SER A 140 -10.00 3.79 36.50
N PRO A 141 -9.90 4.05 37.81
CA PRO A 141 -11.03 3.96 38.75
C PRO A 141 -12.21 4.91 38.47
N TRP A 142 -12.11 5.78 37.46
CA TRP A 142 -13.01 6.90 37.22
C TRP A 142 -13.41 7.09 35.75
N GLY A 143 -13.53 6.01 34.96
CA GLY A 143 -13.79 6.13 33.52
C GLY A 143 -14.84 5.15 33.00
N TRP A 144 -15.98 5.68 32.55
CA TRP A 144 -17.01 4.96 31.82
C TRP A 144 -16.47 4.49 30.45
N GLY A 145 -15.90 3.28 30.40
CA GLY A 145 -15.57 2.58 29.16
C GLY A 145 -16.17 1.18 29.23
N GLY A 146 -17.26 0.94 28.52
CA GLY A 146 -17.77 -0.42 28.25
C GLY A 146 -16.94 -1.08 27.16
N PRO A 147 -16.87 -2.43 27.08
CA PRO A 147 -15.99 -3.15 26.14
C PRO A 147 -16.07 -2.58 24.72
N PRO A 148 -14.97 -2.61 23.93
CA PRO A 148 -15.09 -2.29 22.50
C PRO A 148 -16.22 -3.15 21.94
N PRO A 149 -17.13 -2.62 21.12
CA PRO A 149 -18.19 -3.44 20.56
C PRO A 149 -17.55 -4.63 19.87
N ALA A 150 -17.69 -5.81 20.46
CA ALA A 150 -17.30 -7.09 19.86
C ALA A 150 -18.15 -7.40 18.61
N PHE A 151 -19.14 -6.55 18.33
CA PHE A 151 -20.02 -6.57 17.19
C PHE A 151 -19.43 -5.74 16.06
N GLY A 152 -18.43 -6.26 15.35
CA GLY A 152 -17.79 -5.49 14.28
C GLY A 152 -16.76 -6.21 13.42
N CYS A 153 -16.75 -7.54 13.45
CA CYS A 153 -16.12 -8.38 12.44
C CYS A 153 -17.23 -9.21 11.78
#